data_AF-A0A7C2R5I0-F1
#
_entry.id   AF-A0A7C2R5I0-F1
#
_cell.length_a   1.000
_cell.length_b   1.000
_cell.length_c   1.000
_cell.angle_alpha   90.00
_cell.angle_beta   90.00
_cell.angle_gamma   90.00
#
_symmetry.space_group_name_H-M   'P 1'
#
loop_
_entity.id
_entity.type
_entity.pdbx_description
1 polymer ?
#
loop_
_entity_poly.entity_id
_entity_poly.type
_entity_poly.pdbx_seq_one_letter_code
_entity_poly.pdbx_strand_id
1 'polypeptide(L)'
;MSKIKKEFFETNAWGLLTNVDLYDCNPETIRDAKAIKRYVDELCELIKMKQFGETQVVNFGEDERVAGFSMVQLIETSLISGHFANHTNNAYIDIF
;
A
#
# COMPACT_ATOMS: atom_id res chain seq x y z
N MET A 1 12.79 -18.32 -12.56
CA MET A 1 12.60 -16.89 -12.22
C MET A 1 11.39 -16.38 -12.98
N SER A 2 10.52 -15.56 -12.39
CA SER A 2 9.36 -14.99 -13.12
C SER A 2 9.83 -14.07 -14.26
N LYS A 3 9.01 -13.89 -15.29
CA LYS A 3 9.31 -13.02 -16.44
C LYS A 3 9.70 -11.61 -15.99
N ILE A 4 8.96 -11.04 -15.03
CA ILE A 4 9.19 -9.69 -14.49
C ILE A 4 10.55 -9.60 -13.80
N LYS A 5 10.91 -10.59 -12.96
CA LYS A 5 12.24 -10.61 -12.32
C LYS A 5 13.37 -10.70 -13.36
N LYS A 6 13.18 -11.47 -14.42
CA LYS A 6 14.15 -11.57 -15.52
C LYS A 6 14.36 -10.22 -16.20
N GLU A 7 13.27 -9.56 -16.59
CA GLU A 7 13.31 -8.26 -17.26
C GLU A 7 13.92 -7.16 -16.39
N PHE A 8 13.60 -7.14 -15.08
CA PHE A 8 14.20 -6.21 -14.12
C PHE A 8 15.73 -6.27 -14.11
N PHE A 9 16.32 -7.48 -14.01
CA PHE A 9 17.76 -7.65 -14.00
C PHE A 9 18.41 -7.45 -15.37
N GLU A 10 17.77 -7.91 -16.45
CA GLU A 10 18.33 -7.78 -17.82
C GLU A 10 18.35 -6.33 -18.32
N THR A 11 17.38 -5.51 -17.90
CA THR A 11 17.30 -4.09 -18.30
C THR A 11 18.08 -3.17 -17.37
N ASN A 12 18.63 -3.69 -16.27
CA ASN A 12 19.26 -2.90 -15.21
C ASN A 12 18.33 -1.78 -14.70
N ALA A 13 17.06 -2.11 -14.51
CA ALA A 13 16.05 -1.17 -14.03
C ALA A 13 16.38 -0.66 -12.62
N TRP A 14 16.07 0.61 -12.35
CA TRP A 14 16.38 1.24 -11.06
C TRP A 14 15.47 0.75 -9.92
N GLY A 15 14.20 0.46 -10.22
CA GLY A 15 13.19 0.03 -9.24
C GLY A 15 12.08 -0.79 -9.90
N LEU A 16 11.18 -1.34 -9.08
CA LEU A 16 10.06 -2.16 -9.53
C LEU A 16 8.78 -1.74 -8.80
N LEU A 17 7.83 -1.18 -9.54
CA LEU A 17 6.54 -0.81 -8.98
C LEU A 17 5.50 -1.91 -9.21
N THR A 18 4.71 -2.19 -8.17
CA THR A 18 3.55 -3.09 -8.22
C THR A 18 2.31 -2.36 -7.72
N ASN A 19 1.25 -2.41 -8.52
CA ASN A 19 -0.10 -1.98 -8.15
C ASN A 19 -0.95 -3.19 -7.78
N VAL A 20 -1.66 -3.12 -6.67
CA VAL A 20 -2.59 -4.15 -6.22
C VAL A 20 -3.96 -3.53 -5.97
N ASP A 21 -4.93 -3.99 -6.74
CA ASP A 21 -6.34 -3.62 -6.58
C ASP A 21 -7.08 -4.79 -5.93
N LEU A 22 -7.61 -4.53 -4.73
CA LEU A 22 -8.41 -5.49 -3.96
C LEU A 22 -9.85 -4.99 -3.92
N TYR A 23 -10.78 -5.86 -4.32
CA TYR A 23 -12.21 -5.58 -4.35
C TYR A 23 -12.93 -6.35 -3.25
N ASP A 24 -14.08 -5.82 -2.81
CA ASP A 24 -14.95 -6.46 -1.81
C ASP A 24 -14.22 -6.85 -0.51
N CYS A 25 -13.31 -5.97 -0.05
CA CYS A 25 -12.57 -6.18 1.19
C CYS A 25 -13.49 -6.16 2.41
N ASN A 26 -13.00 -6.71 3.53
CA ASN A 26 -13.70 -6.60 4.80
C ASN A 26 -13.78 -5.11 5.24
N PRO A 27 -14.99 -4.53 5.39
CA PRO A 27 -15.16 -3.12 5.72
C PRO A 27 -14.63 -2.74 7.10
N GLU A 28 -14.64 -3.66 8.07
CA GLU A 28 -14.09 -3.40 9.41
C GLU A 28 -12.57 -3.28 9.37
N THR A 29 -11.92 -4.01 8.46
CA THR A 29 -10.47 -4.02 8.34
C THR A 29 -9.96 -2.77 7.63
N ILE A 30 -10.52 -2.44 6.47
CA ILE A 30 -10.03 -1.31 5.66
C ILE A 30 -10.41 0.07 6.24
N ARG A 31 -11.26 0.09 7.29
CA ARG A 31 -11.68 1.30 8.00
C ARG A 31 -11.06 1.40 9.40
N ASP A 32 -10.09 0.54 9.72
CA ASP A 32 -9.33 0.58 10.97
C ASP A 32 -7.88 1.01 10.69
N ALA A 33 -7.52 2.21 11.16
CA ALA A 33 -6.16 2.75 11.03
C ALA A 33 -5.09 1.83 11.63
N LYS A 34 -5.41 1.08 12.70
CA LYS A 34 -4.47 0.14 13.32
C LYS A 34 -4.28 -1.09 12.46
N ALA A 35 -5.34 -1.59 11.84
CA ALA A 35 -5.25 -2.71 10.90
C ALA A 35 -4.46 -2.32 9.65
N ILE A 36 -4.67 -1.13 9.11
CA ILE A 36 -3.90 -0.59 7.99
C ILE A 36 -2.42 -0.45 8.35
N LYS A 37 -2.10 0.11 9.54
CA LYS A 37 -0.71 0.23 9.98
C LYS A 37 -0.04 -1.14 10.12
N ARG A 38 -0.73 -2.09 10.76
CA ARG A 38 -0.25 -3.47 10.89
C ARG A 38 0.02 -4.12 9.53
N TYR A 39 -0.88 -3.94 8.56
CA TYR A 39 -0.67 -4.45 7.20
C TYR A 39 0.64 -3.95 6.59
N VAL A 40 0.94 -2.67 6.75
CA VAL A 40 2.16 -2.06 6.20
C VAL A 40 3.42 -2.55 6.91
N ASP A 41 3.36 -2.69 8.24
CA ASP A 41 4.47 -3.22 9.03
C ASP A 41 4.80 -4.66 8.59
N GLU A 42 3.77 -5.51 8.48
CA GLU A 42 3.90 -6.91 8.00
C GLU A 42 4.39 -6.98 6.55
N LEU A 43 3.93 -6.07 5.68
CA LEU A 43 4.39 -5.99 4.29
C LEU A 43 5.87 -5.63 4.22
N CYS A 44 6.31 -4.62 4.98
CA CYS A 44 7.72 -4.20 5.02
C CYS A 44 8.62 -5.36 5.48
N GLU A 45 8.20 -6.10 6.51
CA GLU A 45 8.91 -7.30 6.97
C GLU A 45 8.98 -8.38 5.87
N LEU A 46 7.86 -8.66 5.21
CA LEU A 46 7.75 -9.67 4.15
C LEU A 46 8.69 -9.38 2.97
N ILE A 47 8.74 -8.12 2.51
CA ILE A 47 9.59 -7.71 1.38
C ILE A 47 11.01 -7.31 1.81
N LYS A 48 11.32 -7.41 3.11
CA LYS A 48 12.61 -7.06 3.71
C LYS A 48 13.03 -5.62 3.46
N MET A 49 12.07 -4.71 3.49
CA MET A 49 12.31 -3.27 3.39
C MET A 49 12.28 -2.63 4.77
N LYS A 50 13.13 -1.61 4.95
CA LYS A 50 13.20 -0.88 6.21
C LYS A 50 12.37 0.38 6.13
N GLN A 51 11.46 0.55 7.07
CA GLN A 51 10.65 1.76 7.21
C GLN A 51 11.52 2.99 7.55
N PHE A 52 11.13 4.12 6.99
CA PHE A 52 11.67 5.43 7.31
C PHE A 52 10.57 6.33 7.89
N GLY A 53 10.69 6.66 9.17
CA GLY A 53 9.67 7.43 9.89
C GLY A 53 8.39 6.64 10.17
N GLU A 54 7.41 7.30 10.79
CA GLU A 54 6.13 6.70 11.14
C GLU A 54 5.22 6.55 9.92
N THR A 55 4.49 5.42 9.84
CA THR A 55 3.39 5.24 8.90
C THR A 55 2.34 6.31 9.11
N GLN A 56 2.05 7.08 8.06
CA GLN A 56 0.98 8.06 8.08
C GLN A 56 -0.30 7.40 7.61
N VAL A 57 -1.35 7.49 8.43
CA VAL A 57 -2.68 6.96 8.10
C VAL A 57 -3.69 8.05 8.39
N VAL A 58 -4.38 8.52 7.36
CA VAL A 58 -5.29 9.67 7.44
C VAL A 58 -6.64 9.26 6.88
N ASN A 59 -7.71 9.44 7.67
CA ASN A 59 -9.08 9.32 7.19
C ASN A 59 -9.59 10.71 6.79
N PHE A 60 -10.02 10.87 5.54
CA PHE A 60 -10.54 12.15 5.05
C PHE A 60 -11.54 11.95 3.92
N GLY A 61 -12.15 13.05 3.49
CA GLY A 61 -13.21 13.09 2.48
C GLY A 61 -14.54 13.46 3.11
N GLU A 62 -15.06 14.64 2.76
CA GLU A 62 -16.34 15.14 3.31
C GLU A 62 -17.56 14.48 2.65
N ASP A 63 -17.43 14.04 1.39
CA ASP A 63 -18.45 13.30 0.67
C ASP A 63 -18.26 11.80 0.91
N GLU A 64 -19.30 11.12 1.37
CA GLU A 64 -19.28 9.67 1.66
C GLU A 64 -18.81 8.83 0.46
N ARG A 65 -19.00 9.30 -0.77
CA ARG A 65 -18.56 8.62 -2.00
C ARG A 65 -17.05 8.56 -2.16
N VAL A 66 -16.32 9.50 -1.55
CA VAL A 66 -14.85 9.61 -1.63
C VAL A 66 -14.16 9.48 -0.27
N ALA A 67 -14.94 9.35 0.81
CA ALA A 67 -14.41 9.15 2.14
C ALA A 67 -13.65 7.82 2.26
N GLY A 68 -12.53 7.86 2.97
CA GLY A 68 -11.69 6.69 3.15
C GLY A 68 -10.37 6.98 3.83
N PHE A 69 -9.64 5.92 4.13
CA PHE A 69 -8.27 6.03 4.61
C PHE A 69 -7.31 6.16 3.45
N SER A 70 -6.30 7.01 3.60
CA SER A 70 -5.07 6.90 2.83
C SER A 70 -3.90 6.61 3.76
N MET A 71 -2.94 5.86 3.25
CA MET A 71 -1.75 5.45 3.96
C MET A 71 -0.50 5.75 3.15
N VAL A 72 0.55 6.21 3.83
CA VAL A 72 1.87 6.48 3.26
C VAL A 72 2.93 5.93 4.22
N GLN A 73 3.84 5.11 3.70
CA GLN A 73 5.03 4.64 4.40
C GLN A 73 6.26 4.83 3.51
N LEU A 74 7.14 5.75 3.90
CA LEU A 74 8.47 5.81 3.31
C LEU A 74 9.27 4.58 3.73
N ILE A 75 9.99 3.98 2.81
CA ILE A 75 10.95 2.92 3.06
C ILE A 75 12.32 3.38 2.56
N GLU A 76 13.41 2.72 2.92
CA GLU A 76 14.74 3.11 2.44
C GLU A 76 14.75 3.22 0.90
N THR A 77 14.93 4.45 0.39
CA THR A 77 14.96 4.82 -1.03
C THR A 77 13.64 4.71 -1.81
N SER A 78 12.49 4.49 -1.15
CA SER A 78 11.20 4.28 -1.83
C SER A 78 9.96 4.63 -0.97
N LEU A 79 8.76 4.23 -1.41
CA LEU A 79 7.44 4.52 -0.85
C LEU A 79 6.49 3.32 -1.05
N ILE A 80 5.70 3.04 -0.02
CA ILE A 80 4.46 2.27 -0.12
C ILE A 80 3.30 3.22 0.17
N SER A 81 2.28 3.22 -0.69
CA SER A 81 1.06 3.99 -0.47
C SER A 81 -0.20 3.15 -0.67
N GLY A 82 -1.30 3.59 -0.09
CA GLY A 82 -2.58 2.96 -0.36
C GLY A 82 -3.79 3.83 -0.08
N HIS A 83 -4.90 3.50 -0.75
CA HIS A 83 -6.20 4.14 -0.61
C HIS A 83 -7.26 3.09 -0.31
N PHE A 84 -8.03 3.31 0.74
CA PHE A 84 -9.04 2.40 1.26
C PHE A 84 -10.41 3.06 1.19
N ALA A 85 -11.20 2.73 0.18
CA ALA A 85 -12.44 3.41 -0.16
C ALA A 85 -13.61 2.85 0.67
N ASN A 86 -14.25 3.69 1.48
CA ASN A 86 -15.35 3.26 2.34
C ASN A 86 -16.55 2.80 1.53
N HIS A 87 -16.90 3.53 0.46
CA HIS A 87 -18.12 3.30 -0.29
C HIS A 87 -18.13 1.95 -1.03
N THR A 88 -17.01 1.59 -1.66
CA THR A 88 -16.90 0.38 -2.50
C THR A 88 -16.31 -0.82 -1.77
N ASN A 89 -15.75 -0.61 -0.58
CA ASN A 89 -14.92 -1.60 0.12
C ASN A 89 -13.68 -2.04 -0.67
N ASN A 90 -13.14 -1.16 -1.52
CA ASN A 90 -11.94 -1.47 -2.29
C ASN A 90 -10.69 -0.91 -1.60
N ALA A 91 -9.56 -1.58 -1.82
CA ALA A 91 -8.24 -1.09 -1.46
C ALA A 91 -7.32 -1.06 -2.68
N TYR A 92 -6.61 0.04 -2.86
CA TYR A 92 -5.67 0.28 -3.95
C TYR A 92 -4.30 0.51 -3.33
N ILE A 93 -3.31 -0.30 -3.64
CA ILE A 93 -2.00 -0.29 -2.99
C ILE A 93 -0.90 -0.18 -4.04
N ASP A 94 0.01 0.77 -3.83
CA ASP A 94 1.23 0.95 -4.61
C ASP A 94 2.44 0.54 -3.76
N ILE A 95 3.29 -0.30 -4.32
CA ILE A 95 4.55 -0.75 -3.71
C ILE A 95 5.65 -0.45 -4.72
N PHE A 96 6.49 0.56 -4.44
CA PHE A 96 7.65 0.89 -5.26
C PHE A 96 8.93 0.27 -4.70
#